data_AF-A0A7J7KJD2-F1
#
_entry.id   AF-A0A7J7KJD2-F1
#
_cell.length_a   1.000
_cell.length_b   1.000
_cell.length_c   1.000
_cell.angle_alpha   90.00
_cell.angle_beta   90.00
_cell.angle_gamma   90.00
#
_symmetry.space_group_name_H-M   'P 1'
#
loop_
_entity.id
_entity.type
_entity.pdbx_description
1 polymer ?
#
loop_
_entity_poly.entity_id
_entity_poly.type
_entity_poly.pdbx_seq_one_letter_code
_entity_poly.pdbx_strand_id
1 'polypeptide(L)'
;MGKIGIHNCCSDDSWYVMMDSEEMKDNLGVNVDKDLKLFPVKFGSMLLFNNCIPHRSLNNLTPSPGVIRWSLDLRWQDPARDYGFHGISSGIVFRKSEDPDWRPQEEDWNEFLKIDPENPPDENTDIMSSIDTSDTIIVGPWMERWHVTHPTRHSDARTEDVTIKYHSY
;
A
#
# COMPACT_ATOMS: atom_id res chain seq x y z
N MET A 1 23.18 9.38 -10.16
CA MET A 1 23.20 8.44 -9.03
C MET A 1 21.85 8.56 -8.33
N GLY A 2 21.12 7.47 -8.14
CA GLY A 2 19.83 7.50 -7.44
C GLY A 2 20.02 7.79 -5.94
N LYS A 3 19.01 8.39 -5.30
CA LYS A 3 18.95 8.54 -3.84
C LYS A 3 17.97 7.52 -3.29
N ILE A 4 18.32 6.87 -2.19
CA ILE A 4 17.48 5.89 -1.51
C ILE A 4 17.05 6.52 -0.18
N GLY A 5 15.76 6.51 0.09
CA GLY A 5 15.21 6.94 1.39
C GLY A 5 14.84 5.72 2.20
N ILE A 6 15.35 5.65 3.43
CA ILE A 6 15.06 4.57 4.36
C ILE A 6 13.65 4.75 4.92
N HIS A 7 12.93 3.64 4.98
CA HIS A 7 11.60 3.57 5.53
C HIS A 7 11.60 2.57 6.67
N ASN A 8 10.87 2.89 7.73
CA ASN A 8 10.76 2.09 8.94
C ASN A 8 9.34 1.51 9.05
N CYS A 9 9.24 0.26 9.46
CA CYS A 9 8.00 -0.30 9.99
C CYS A 9 8.10 -0.32 11.53
N CYS A 10 7.04 -0.44 12.30
CA CYS A 10 5.69 -0.05 11.92
C CYS A 10 5.34 1.18 12.77
N SER A 11 4.61 2.14 12.20
CA SER A 11 4.36 3.41 12.88
C SER A 11 3.19 3.32 13.84
N ASP A 12 3.35 3.88 15.04
CA ASP A 12 2.34 3.83 16.11
C ASP A 12 1.85 2.40 16.35
N ASP A 13 0.56 2.16 16.61
CA ASP A 13 -0.04 0.82 16.69
C ASP A 13 -0.64 0.40 15.34
N SER A 14 0.15 0.49 14.27
CA SER A 14 -0.30 0.15 12.91
C SER A 14 0.76 -0.63 12.13
N TRP A 15 0.40 -1.12 10.95
CA TRP A 15 1.31 -1.76 9.98
C TRP A 15 1.89 -0.74 8.97
N TYR A 16 1.67 0.56 9.17
CA TYR A 16 2.13 1.57 8.22
C TYR A 16 3.64 1.74 8.27
N VAL A 17 4.20 1.93 7.07
CA VAL A 17 5.60 2.26 6.87
C VAL A 17 5.75 3.78 6.89
N MET A 18 6.78 4.28 7.57
CA MET A 18 7.06 5.71 7.70
C MET A 18 8.49 6.05 7.30
N MET A 19 8.67 7.25 6.76
CA MET A 19 9.97 7.87 6.55
C MET A 19 10.06 9.11 7.43
N ASP A 20 11.12 9.19 8.22
CA ASP A 20 11.36 10.33 9.09
C ASP A 20 11.72 11.59 8.29
N SER A 21 11.36 12.75 8.84
CA SER A 21 11.63 14.01 8.17
C SER A 21 13.13 14.34 8.11
N GLU A 22 13.94 13.80 9.02
CA GLU A 22 15.40 13.90 9.00
C GLU A 22 15.98 13.06 7.85
N GLU A 23 15.49 11.83 7.65
CA GLU A 23 15.86 10.96 6.52
C GLU A 23 15.57 11.63 5.15
N MET A 24 14.42 12.32 5.03
CA MET A 24 14.11 13.11 3.83
C MET A 24 15.11 14.25 3.60
N LYS A 25 15.53 14.94 4.65
CA LYS A 25 16.48 16.06 4.56
C LYS A 25 17.87 15.57 4.18
N ASP A 26 18.37 14.57 4.90
CA ASP A 26 19.76 14.15 4.84
C ASP A 26 20.05 13.31 3.60
N ASN A 27 19.15 12.39 3.24
CA ASN A 27 19.39 11.43 2.16
C ASN A 27 18.69 11.80 0.85
N LEU A 28 17.48 12.37 0.92
CA LEU A 28 16.74 12.76 -0.29
C LEU A 28 17.06 14.20 -0.74
N GLY A 29 17.63 15.03 0.13
CA GLY A 29 17.88 16.45 -0.14
C GLY A 29 16.59 17.25 -0.25
N VAL A 30 15.54 16.81 0.44
CA VAL A 30 14.24 17.49 0.50
C VAL A 30 14.32 18.59 1.55
N ASN A 31 13.96 19.80 1.16
CA ASN A 31 13.74 20.87 2.11
C ASN A 31 12.29 20.79 2.61
N VAL A 32 12.06 20.08 3.70
CA VAL A 32 10.70 19.84 4.25
C VAL A 32 9.91 21.14 4.46
N ASP A 33 10.58 22.26 4.79
CA ASP A 33 9.91 23.54 5.04
C ASP A 33 9.47 24.25 3.75
N LYS A 34 10.12 23.97 2.61
CA LYS A 34 9.84 24.63 1.30
C LYS A 34 9.10 23.73 0.32
N ASP A 35 9.41 22.44 0.35
CA ASP A 35 8.97 21.47 -0.63
C ASP A 35 7.63 20.85 -0.25
N LEU A 36 7.24 20.91 1.02
CA LEU A 36 5.94 20.43 1.48
C LEU A 36 4.81 21.21 0.80
N LYS A 37 3.94 20.49 0.10
CA LYS A 37 2.70 21.02 -0.48
C LYS A 37 1.51 20.37 0.20
N LEU A 38 0.63 21.20 0.75
CA LEU A 38 -0.65 20.78 1.33
C LEU A 38 -1.78 21.39 0.54
N PHE A 39 -2.73 20.56 0.14
CA PHE A 39 -3.86 20.97 -0.68
C PHE A 39 -5.17 20.64 0.04
N PRO A 40 -6.08 21.61 0.23
CA PRO A 40 -7.44 21.29 0.63
C PRO A 40 -8.14 20.59 -0.53
N VAL A 41 -8.48 19.31 -0.33
CA VAL A 41 -9.20 18.49 -1.32
C VAL A 41 -10.67 18.47 -0.94
N LYS A 42 -11.54 18.97 -1.83
CA LYS A 42 -12.99 18.95 -1.63
C LYS A 42 -13.53 17.55 -1.90
N PHE A 43 -14.66 17.20 -1.29
CA PHE A 43 -15.37 15.96 -1.59
C PHE A 43 -15.61 15.81 -3.11
N GLY A 44 -15.35 14.63 -3.65
CA GLY A 44 -15.44 14.33 -5.09
C GLY A 44 -14.26 14.84 -5.94
N SER A 45 -13.28 15.53 -5.35
CA SER A 45 -12.05 15.90 -6.07
C SER A 45 -11.07 14.72 -6.11
N MET A 46 -10.15 14.75 -7.08
CA MET A 46 -9.11 13.73 -7.27
C MET A 46 -7.72 14.37 -7.19
N LEU A 47 -6.79 13.69 -6.51
CA LEU A 47 -5.37 13.99 -6.56
C LEU A 47 -4.66 12.86 -7.34
N LEU A 48 -3.95 13.23 -8.41
CA LEU A 48 -3.14 12.29 -9.19
C LEU A 48 -1.67 12.67 -9.06
N PHE A 49 -0.84 11.71 -8.69
CA PHE A 49 0.61 11.91 -8.56
C PHE A 49 1.35 10.62 -8.95
N ASN A 50 2.63 10.77 -9.33
CA ASN A 50 3.48 9.66 -9.73
C ASN A 50 3.97 8.84 -8.52
N ASN A 51 4.15 7.52 -8.67
CA ASN A 51 4.61 6.60 -7.62
C ASN A 51 5.95 6.98 -6.97
N CYS A 52 6.80 7.76 -7.65
CA CYS A 52 8.09 8.22 -7.13
C CYS A 52 7.98 9.50 -6.29
N ILE A 53 6.80 10.10 -6.13
CA ILE A 53 6.61 11.29 -5.30
C ILE A 53 6.51 10.84 -3.83
N PRO A 54 7.48 11.22 -2.95
CA PRO A 54 7.36 10.95 -1.53
C PRO A 54 6.15 11.69 -0.98
N HIS A 55 5.27 10.97 -0.31
CA HIS A 55 4.05 11.51 0.29
C HIS A 55 3.78 10.82 1.63
N ARG A 56 3.09 11.51 2.53
CA ARG A 56 2.70 10.96 3.83
C ARG A 56 1.31 11.42 4.23
N SER A 57 0.62 10.58 4.99
CA SER A 57 -0.60 10.95 5.66
C SER A 57 -0.36 12.04 6.71
N LEU A 58 -1.38 12.86 6.94
CA LEU A 58 -1.47 13.73 8.10
C LEU A 58 -2.46 13.17 9.11
N ASN A 59 -2.15 13.36 10.39
CA ASN A 59 -3.06 13.08 11.49
C ASN A 59 -4.33 13.93 11.35
N ASN A 60 -5.49 13.34 11.62
CA ASN A 60 -6.75 14.09 11.65
C ASN A 60 -6.87 14.77 13.02
N LEU A 61 -6.55 16.07 13.07
CA LEU A 61 -6.59 16.89 14.29
C LEU A 61 -7.88 17.71 14.40
N THR A 62 -8.95 17.33 13.68
CA THR A 62 -10.21 18.06 13.70
C THR A 62 -10.79 18.05 15.12
N PRO A 63 -11.04 19.22 15.77
CA PRO A 63 -11.48 19.25 17.16
C PRO A 63 -12.89 18.71 17.39
N SER A 64 -13.73 18.75 16.35
CA SER A 64 -15.11 18.30 16.43
C SER A 64 -15.20 16.77 16.37
N PRO A 65 -15.88 16.12 17.32
CA PRO A 65 -16.06 14.68 17.31
C PRO A 65 -16.88 14.23 16.09
N GLY A 66 -16.58 13.04 15.57
CA GLY A 66 -17.31 12.44 14.45
C GLY A 66 -16.91 12.94 13.05
N VAL A 67 -15.93 13.84 12.94
CA VAL A 67 -15.41 14.27 11.62
C VAL A 67 -14.34 13.31 11.14
N ILE A 68 -14.74 12.39 10.25
CA ILE A 68 -13.87 11.36 9.67
C ILE A 68 -13.38 11.81 8.29
N ARG A 69 -12.08 11.62 8.00
CA ARG A 69 -11.50 11.80 6.66
C ARG A 69 -11.57 10.48 5.89
N TRP A 70 -12.54 10.35 4.99
CA TRP A 70 -12.62 9.23 4.06
C TRP A 70 -11.88 9.54 2.76
N SER A 71 -11.09 8.59 2.27
CA SER A 71 -10.40 8.66 0.98
C SER A 71 -10.29 7.27 0.36
N LEU A 72 -10.19 7.21 -0.97
CA LEU A 72 -9.91 6.01 -1.74
C LEU A 72 -8.69 6.27 -2.63
N ASP A 73 -7.67 5.42 -2.53
CA ASP A 73 -6.47 5.47 -3.36
C ASP A 73 -6.42 4.30 -4.34
N LEU A 74 -6.33 4.63 -5.63
CA LEU A 74 -6.22 3.69 -6.74
C LEU A 74 -4.89 3.93 -7.48
N ARG A 75 -4.35 2.88 -8.10
CA ARG A 75 -3.16 2.94 -8.95
C ARG A 75 -3.54 2.57 -10.37
N TRP A 76 -3.10 3.37 -11.33
CA TRP A 76 -3.22 3.07 -12.75
C TRP A 76 -1.84 2.80 -13.32
N GLN A 77 -1.75 1.79 -14.18
CA GLN A 77 -0.52 1.44 -14.87
C GLN A 77 -0.81 1.00 -16.30
N ASP A 78 0.27 0.89 -17.08
CA ASP A 78 0.24 0.24 -18.38
C ASP A 78 -0.11 -1.25 -18.20
N PRO A 79 -1.21 -1.75 -18.81
CA PRO A 79 -1.62 -3.14 -18.66
C PRO A 79 -0.65 -4.14 -19.30
N ALA A 80 0.31 -3.68 -20.11
CA ALA A 80 1.37 -4.50 -20.67
C ALA A 80 2.55 -4.74 -19.70
N ARG A 81 2.48 -4.19 -18.48
CA ARG A 81 3.50 -4.36 -17.44
C ARG A 81 2.97 -5.21 -16.28
N ASP A 82 3.89 -5.82 -15.55
CA ASP A 82 3.56 -6.63 -14.36
C ASP A 82 2.80 -5.81 -13.31
N TYR A 83 1.79 -6.43 -12.69
CA TYR A 83 0.85 -5.80 -11.73
C TYR A 83 1.36 -5.70 -10.30
N GLY A 84 2.64 -6.00 -10.07
CA GLY A 84 3.14 -6.26 -8.72
C GLY A 84 2.59 -7.59 -8.19
N PHE A 85 2.80 -7.88 -6.91
CA PHE A 85 2.35 -9.14 -6.28
C PHE A 85 2.94 -10.44 -6.86
N HIS A 86 4.13 -10.40 -7.46
CA HIS A 86 4.89 -11.61 -7.86
C HIS A 86 4.09 -12.60 -8.73
N GLY A 87 3.18 -12.10 -9.57
CA GLY A 87 2.36 -12.94 -10.45
C GLY A 87 1.13 -13.57 -9.78
N ILE A 88 0.82 -13.22 -8.54
CA ILE A 88 -0.32 -13.77 -7.79
C ILE A 88 -1.65 -13.15 -8.22
N SER A 89 -1.63 -11.92 -8.74
CA SER A 89 -2.84 -11.21 -9.15
C SER A 89 -2.66 -10.56 -10.52
N SER A 90 -3.65 -10.73 -11.40
CA SER A 90 -3.81 -9.94 -12.61
C SER A 90 -4.48 -8.61 -12.26
N GLY A 91 -4.20 -7.54 -12.99
CA GLY A 91 -4.95 -6.29 -12.83
C GLY A 91 -6.18 -6.24 -13.73
N ILE A 92 -7.06 -5.28 -13.45
CA ILE A 92 -8.25 -5.02 -14.28
C ILE A 92 -7.89 -3.95 -15.31
N VAL A 93 -8.01 -4.28 -16.60
CA VAL A 93 -7.91 -3.31 -17.69
C VAL A 93 -9.11 -2.37 -17.58
N PHE A 94 -8.96 -1.05 -17.77
CA PHE A 94 -10.11 -0.11 -17.73
C PHE A 94 -10.39 0.58 -19.07
N ARG A 95 -9.44 0.52 -20.02
CA ARG A 95 -9.58 1.09 -21.36
C ARG A 95 -8.80 0.26 -22.37
N LYS A 96 -9.32 0.16 -23.59
CA LYS A 96 -8.64 -0.43 -24.75
C LYS A 96 -8.51 0.63 -25.83
N SER A 97 -7.40 0.61 -26.55
CA SER A 97 -7.14 1.64 -27.57
C SER A 97 -8.02 1.45 -28.80
N GLU A 98 -8.37 0.20 -29.09
CA GLU A 98 -9.16 -0.24 -30.23
C GLU A 98 -10.67 -0.13 -29.97
N ASP A 99 -11.08 -0.03 -28.70
CA ASP A 99 -12.47 0.05 -28.27
C ASP A 99 -12.64 1.07 -27.12
N PRO A 100 -12.98 2.34 -27.44
CA PRO A 100 -13.20 3.40 -26.45
C PRO A 100 -14.39 3.17 -25.51
N ASP A 101 -15.38 2.37 -25.94
CA ASP A 101 -16.58 2.06 -25.18
C ASP A 101 -16.40 0.82 -24.30
N TRP A 102 -15.30 0.10 -24.47
CA TRP A 102 -14.95 -1.05 -23.63
C TRP A 102 -15.00 -0.70 -22.14
N ARG A 103 -15.59 -1.60 -21.35
CA ARG A 103 -15.60 -1.56 -19.88
C ARG A 103 -15.30 -2.95 -19.34
N PRO A 104 -14.71 -3.06 -18.14
CA PRO A 104 -14.59 -4.33 -17.46
C PRO A 104 -15.96 -5.00 -17.32
N GLN A 105 -16.03 -6.29 -17.63
CA GLN A 105 -17.21 -7.12 -17.42
C GLN A 105 -17.11 -7.86 -16.08
N GLU A 106 -18.19 -8.51 -15.67
CA GLU A 106 -18.26 -9.25 -14.40
C GLU A 106 -17.16 -10.33 -14.31
N GLU A 107 -16.83 -10.97 -15.43
CA GLU A 107 -15.79 -11.98 -15.52
C GLU A 107 -14.40 -11.42 -15.21
N ASP A 108 -14.10 -10.18 -15.64
CA ASP A 108 -12.82 -9.51 -15.35
C ASP A 108 -12.68 -9.27 -13.84
N TRP A 109 -13.77 -8.91 -13.16
CA TRP A 109 -13.79 -8.74 -11.70
C TRP A 109 -13.65 -10.06 -10.97
N ASN A 110 -14.32 -11.11 -11.45
CA ASN A 110 -14.24 -12.44 -10.85
C ASN A 110 -12.83 -13.03 -10.98
N GLU A 111 -12.14 -12.80 -12.09
CA GLU A 111 -10.74 -13.19 -12.26
C GLU A 111 -9.82 -12.43 -11.31
N PHE A 112 -9.97 -11.10 -11.23
CA PHE A 112 -9.19 -10.26 -10.30
C PHE A 112 -9.33 -10.68 -8.84
N LEU A 113 -10.55 -11.04 -8.42
CA LEU A 113 -10.86 -11.47 -7.05
C LEU A 113 -10.56 -12.96 -6.79
N LYS A 114 -10.16 -13.70 -7.83
CA LYS A 114 -9.90 -15.14 -7.71
C LYS A 114 -8.65 -15.36 -6.87
N ILE A 115 -8.81 -16.08 -5.77
CA ILE A 115 -7.71 -16.64 -4.99
C ILE A 115 -7.31 -17.96 -5.66
N ASP A 116 -6.05 -18.10 -6.08
CA ASP A 116 -5.51 -19.38 -6.57
C ASP A 116 -5.44 -20.36 -5.37
N PRO A 117 -6.21 -21.46 -5.36
CA PRO A 117 -6.18 -22.41 -4.26
C PRO A 117 -4.87 -23.18 -4.17
N GLU A 118 -4.11 -23.30 -5.27
CA GLU A 118 -2.83 -24.02 -5.32
C GLU A 118 -1.63 -23.13 -4.94
N ASN A 119 -1.76 -21.81 -5.10
CA ASN A 119 -0.76 -20.81 -4.71
C ASN A 119 -1.43 -19.58 -4.08
N PRO A 120 -2.00 -19.72 -2.88
CA PRO A 120 -2.76 -18.61 -2.34
C PRO A 120 -1.80 -17.47 -1.91
N PRO A 121 -2.25 -16.20 -1.97
CA PRO A 121 -1.45 -15.03 -1.56
C PRO A 121 -1.11 -15.12 -0.07
N ASP A 122 0.06 -15.71 0.23
CA ASP A 122 0.51 -16.25 1.52
C ASP A 122 -0.09 -17.62 1.88
N GLU A 123 0.74 -18.49 2.44
CA GLU A 123 0.35 -19.72 3.18
C GLU A 123 -0.59 -19.41 4.37
N ASN A 124 -0.85 -18.13 4.63
CA ASN A 124 -1.75 -17.56 5.62
C ASN A 124 -3.10 -17.08 5.05
N THR A 125 -3.46 -17.32 3.80
CA THR A 125 -4.82 -16.95 3.29
C THR A 125 -5.98 -17.69 3.93
N ASP A 126 -5.72 -18.81 4.62
CA ASP A 126 -6.77 -19.43 5.45
C ASP A 126 -7.17 -18.54 6.64
N ILE A 127 -6.49 -17.40 6.81
CA ILE A 127 -6.91 -16.32 7.69
C ILE A 127 -8.25 -15.75 7.19
N MET A 128 -8.56 -15.53 5.90
CA MET A 128 -9.87 -14.92 5.54
C MET A 128 -11.13 -15.75 5.91
N SER A 129 -11.03 -17.08 6.00
CA SER A 129 -12.14 -17.95 6.43
C SER A 129 -12.27 -18.05 7.95
N SER A 130 -11.22 -17.65 8.69
CA SER A 130 -11.08 -17.76 10.14
C SER A 130 -10.78 -16.43 10.87
N ILE A 131 -10.69 -15.31 10.13
CA ILE A 131 -10.57 -13.95 10.66
C ILE A 131 -11.81 -13.71 11.50
N ASP A 132 -11.61 -13.62 12.80
CA ASP A 132 -12.51 -12.84 13.62
C ASP A 132 -12.57 -11.44 12.99
N THR A 133 -13.67 -11.11 12.32
CA THR A 133 -13.85 -9.81 11.66
C THR A 133 -13.74 -8.61 12.62
N SER A 134 -13.68 -8.87 13.93
CA SER A 134 -13.38 -7.86 14.95
C SER A 134 -11.89 -7.74 15.30
N ASP A 135 -11.07 -8.73 14.93
CA ASP A 135 -9.63 -8.62 15.00
C ASP A 135 -9.13 -7.71 13.87
N THR A 136 -8.41 -6.68 14.28
CA THR A 136 -7.84 -5.67 13.39
C THR A 136 -6.34 -5.85 13.21
N ILE A 137 -5.77 -6.97 13.68
CA ILE A 137 -4.37 -7.32 13.45
C ILE A 137 -4.18 -7.71 11.98
N ILE A 138 -3.38 -6.89 11.29
CA ILE A 138 -2.90 -7.14 9.93
C ILE A 138 -1.42 -7.49 9.98
N VAL A 139 -1.05 -8.60 9.35
CA VAL A 139 0.32 -9.07 9.17
C VAL A 139 0.57 -9.42 7.71
N GLY A 140 1.83 -9.41 7.29
CA GLY A 140 2.18 -9.99 6.01
C GLY A 140 3.61 -9.75 5.57
N PRO A 141 3.96 -10.30 4.40
CA PRO A 141 5.34 -10.52 3.96
C PRO A 141 6.12 -9.24 3.69
N TRP A 142 5.40 -8.18 3.35
CA TRP A 142 5.99 -6.87 3.09
C TRP A 142 6.71 -6.34 4.33
N MET A 143 6.28 -6.69 5.55
CA MET A 143 6.90 -6.23 6.80
C MET A 143 8.37 -6.61 6.93
N GLU A 144 8.85 -7.62 6.19
CA GLU A 144 10.26 -8.02 6.15
C GLU A 144 11.16 -7.07 5.38
N ARG A 145 10.58 -6.26 4.50
CA ARG A 145 11.35 -5.36 3.63
C ARG A 145 11.88 -4.14 4.38
N TRP A 146 11.33 -3.83 5.55
CA TRP A 146 11.62 -2.61 6.29
C TRP A 146 12.04 -2.93 7.72
N HIS A 147 12.89 -2.06 8.27
CA HIS A 147 13.37 -2.23 9.63
C HIS A 147 12.24 -1.96 10.63
N VAL A 148 11.94 -2.94 11.49
CA VAL A 148 10.96 -2.78 12.58
C VAL A 148 11.60 -2.00 13.71
N THR A 149 11.17 -0.76 13.91
CA THR A 149 11.72 0.18 14.90
C THR A 149 10.84 0.31 16.15
N HIS A 150 9.54 0.01 16.02
CA HIS A 150 8.58 0.07 17.12
C HIS A 150 7.78 -1.23 17.12
N PRO A 151 7.90 -2.06 18.18
CA PRO A 151 7.05 -3.22 18.37
C PRO A 151 5.59 -2.80 18.57
N THR A 152 4.69 -3.52 17.92
CA THR A 152 3.24 -3.32 17.89
C THR A 152 2.56 -4.67 17.91
N ARG A 153 1.24 -4.71 18.19
CA ARG A 153 0.47 -5.97 18.07
C ARG A 153 0.57 -6.61 16.67
N HIS A 154 0.82 -5.79 15.65
CA HIS A 154 1.03 -6.23 14.26
C HIS A 154 2.39 -6.88 14.06
N SER A 155 3.47 -6.24 14.51
CA SER A 155 4.81 -6.81 14.38
C SER A 155 5.04 -8.00 15.29
N ASP A 156 4.34 -8.06 16.44
CA ASP A 156 4.46 -9.14 17.42
C ASP A 156 3.69 -10.39 16.99
N ALA A 157 2.57 -10.22 16.28
CA ALA A 157 1.82 -11.32 15.66
C ALA A 157 2.55 -11.94 14.47
N ARG A 158 3.68 -11.36 14.03
CA ARG A 158 4.53 -11.88 12.97
C ARG A 158 5.32 -13.08 13.50
N THR A 159 4.95 -14.30 13.09
CA THR A 159 5.75 -15.50 13.35
C THR A 159 6.94 -15.57 12.38
N GLU A 160 8.11 -16.05 12.86
CA GLU A 160 9.38 -16.06 12.13
C GLU A 160 9.44 -17.05 10.94
N ASP A 161 8.38 -17.82 10.67
CA ASP A 161 8.40 -18.95 9.73
C ASP A 161 8.14 -18.60 8.25
N VAL A 162 7.93 -17.32 7.91
CA VAL A 162 7.63 -16.94 6.52
C VAL A 162 8.93 -16.72 5.73
N THR A 163 9.56 -17.79 5.26
CA THR A 163 10.75 -17.68 4.39
C THR A 163 10.34 -17.26 2.98
N ILE A 164 10.36 -15.96 2.69
CA ILE A 164 10.11 -15.47 1.32
C ILE A 164 11.42 -15.30 0.59
N LYS A 165 11.61 -16.14 -0.44
CA LYS A 165 12.69 -15.97 -1.40
C LYS A 165 12.38 -14.74 -2.26
N TYR A 166 12.84 -13.58 -1.82
CA TYR A 166 12.97 -12.42 -2.70
C TYR A 166 13.94 -12.79 -3.82
N HIS A 167 13.48 -12.77 -5.07
CA HIS A 167 14.40 -12.80 -6.21
C HIS A 167 15.27 -11.54 -6.15
N SER A 168 16.58 -11.75 -6.09
CA SER A 168 17.59 -10.70 -6.08
C SER A 168 17.45 -9.90 -7.38
N TYR A 169 17.36 -8.58 -7.26
CA TYR A 169 17.52 -7.68 -8.41
C TYR A 169 18.98 -7.65 -8.87
#